data_AF-A0A7J4SKT7-F1
#
_entry.id   AF-A0A7J4SKT7-F1
#
_cell.length_a   1.000
_cell.length_b   1.000
_cell.length_c   1.000
_cell.angle_alpha   90.00
_cell.angle_beta   90.00
_cell.angle_gamma   90.00
#
_symmetry.space_group_name_H-M   'P 1'
#
loop_
_entity.id
_entity.type
_entity.pdbx_description
1 polymer ?
#
loop_
_entity_poly.entity_id
_entity_poly.type
_entity_poly.pdbx_seq_one_letter_code
_entity_poly.pdbx_strand_id
1 'polypeptide(L)'
;MSILVPMPLLDDFLVNYNLGQVILAMFILSLPVGFVFGSRKITAINVSIFGLLLTLAPSLGGGDVYFGYLGIILLVLGPMIYSIAK
;
A
#
# COMPACT_ATOMS: atom_id res chain seq x y z
N MET A 1 -19.18 33.66 16.80
CA MET A 1 -17.79 33.41 16.35
C MET A 1 -17.66 31.89 16.27
N SER A 2 -17.95 31.32 15.10
CA SER A 2 -17.89 29.86 14.94
C SER A 2 -16.41 29.48 15.00
N ILE A 3 -16.04 28.71 16.01
CA ILE A 3 -14.70 28.13 16.12
C ILE A 3 -14.65 27.07 15.01
N LEU A 4 -14.20 27.46 13.82
CA LEU A 4 -13.66 26.51 12.87
C LEU A 4 -12.41 25.97 13.56
N VAL A 5 -12.56 24.86 14.29
CA VAL A 5 -11.44 23.97 14.56
C VAL A 5 -10.97 23.56 13.18
N PRO A 6 -9.84 24.10 12.69
CA PRO A 6 -9.44 23.75 11.35
C PRO A 6 -9.10 22.24 11.40
N MET A 7 -9.24 21.54 10.28
CA MET A 7 -8.80 20.15 10.10
C MET A 7 -7.32 20.05 9.61
N PRO A 8 -6.33 20.88 10.02
CA PRO A 8 -5.02 20.86 9.39
C PRO A 8 -4.20 19.67 9.87
N LEU A 9 -4.55 18.99 10.97
CA LEU A 9 -3.82 17.80 11.42
C LEU A 9 -3.87 16.65 10.41
N LEU A 10 -4.94 16.54 9.63
CA LEU A 10 -5.05 15.54 8.55
C LEU A 10 -4.49 16.07 7.22
N ASP A 11 -4.73 17.36 6.91
CA ASP A 11 -4.19 17.98 5.70
C ASP A 11 -2.65 18.04 5.72
N ASP A 12 -2.02 18.40 6.84
CA ASP A 12 -0.55 18.50 6.95
C ASP A 12 0.13 17.13 6.85
N PHE A 13 -0.55 16.05 7.25
CA PHE A 13 -0.06 14.69 7.10
C PHE A 13 -0.09 14.23 5.64
N LEU A 14 -1.18 14.50 4.92
CA LEU A 14 -1.32 14.21 3.49
C LEU A 14 -0.43 15.12 2.61
N VAL A 15 -0.15 16.34 3.06
CA VAL A 15 0.73 17.30 2.37
C VAL A 15 2.22 16.95 2.55
N ASN A 16 2.64 16.40 3.70
CA ASN A 16 4.04 16.00 3.92
C ASN A 16 4.35 14.53 3.59
N TYR A 17 3.41 13.60 3.81
CA TYR A 17 3.63 12.19 3.49
C TYR A 17 3.13 11.85 2.11
N ASN A 18 4.08 11.50 1.26
CA ASN A 18 3.83 10.90 -0.04
C ASN A 18 2.97 9.63 0.14
N LEU A 19 1.77 9.59 -0.45
CA LEU A 19 0.79 8.49 -0.33
C LEU A 19 1.43 7.12 -0.61
N GLY A 20 2.36 7.03 -1.57
CA GLY A 20 3.11 5.84 -1.89
C GLY A 20 3.93 5.32 -0.70
N GLN A 21 4.52 6.21 0.09
CA GLN A 21 5.22 5.85 1.34
C GLN A 21 4.25 5.30 2.39
N VAL A 22 3.07 5.88 2.53
CA VAL A 22 2.04 5.42 3.48
C VAL A 22 1.55 4.02 3.09
N ILE A 23 1.26 3.81 1.81
CA ILE A 23 0.85 2.49 1.29
C ILE A 23 1.99 1.47 1.47
N LEU A 24 3.23 1.84 1.19
CA LEU A 24 4.40 0.99 1.39
C LEU A 24 4.58 0.61 2.87
N ALA A 25 4.44 1.56 3.78
CA ALA A 25 4.53 1.31 5.22
C ALA A 25 3.44 0.34 5.68
N MET A 26 2.19 0.55 5.25
CA MET A 26 1.08 -0.37 5.52
C MET A 26 1.33 -1.76 4.94
N PHE A 27 1.90 -1.86 3.74
CA PHE A 27 2.28 -3.14 3.14
C PHE A 27 3.27 -3.88 4.03
N ILE A 28 4.36 -3.23 4.45
CA ILE A 28 5.39 -3.82 5.32
C ILE A 28 4.80 -4.27 6.65
N LEU A 29 3.92 -3.46 7.26
CA LEU A 29 3.23 -3.80 8.51
C LEU A 29 2.21 -4.94 8.35
N SER A 30 1.70 -5.17 7.13
CA SER A 30 0.78 -6.27 6.83
C SER A 30 1.47 -7.62 6.60
N LEU A 31 2.75 -7.63 6.20
CA LEU A 31 3.51 -8.85 5.91
C LEU A 31 3.58 -9.84 7.09
N PRO A 32 3.81 -9.40 8.34
CA PRO A 32 3.76 -10.28 9.50
C PRO A 32 2.43 -11.03 9.64
N VAL A 33 1.30 -10.47 9.22
CA VAL A 33 0.01 -11.17 9.29
C VAL A 33 0.03 -12.40 8.38
N GLY A 34 0.45 -12.25 7.13
CA GLY A 34 0.57 -13.41 6.22
C GLY A 34 1.57 -14.45 6.73
N PHE A 35 2.67 -13.99 7.31
CA PHE A 35 3.78 -14.82 7.77
C PHE A 35 3.48 -15.56 9.09
N VAL A 36 2.92 -14.87 10.09
CA VAL A 36 2.57 -15.41 11.41
C VAL A 36 1.40 -16.40 11.31
N PHE A 37 0.41 -16.11 10.46
CA PHE A 37 -0.71 -17.03 10.22
C PHE A 37 -0.34 -18.19 9.26
N GLY A 38 0.88 -18.23 8.73
CA GLY A 38 1.40 -19.32 7.89
C GLY A 38 0.71 -19.50 6.53
N SER A 39 -0.24 -18.63 6.18
CA SER A 39 -1.06 -18.78 4.98
C SER A 39 -0.43 -18.05 3.79
N ARG A 40 0.17 -18.84 2.89
CA ARG A 40 0.73 -18.35 1.63
C ARG A 40 -0.33 -17.73 0.72
N LYS A 41 -1.58 -18.21 0.79
CA LYS A 41 -2.71 -17.66 0.02
C LYS A 41 -3.11 -16.27 0.53
N ILE A 42 -3.19 -16.07 1.85
CA ILE A 42 -3.48 -14.76 2.44
C ILE A 42 -2.35 -13.77 2.13
N THR A 43 -1.10 -14.23 2.24
CA THR A 43 0.08 -13.42 1.88
C THR A 43 0.01 -12.98 0.41
N ALA A 44 -0.31 -13.90 -0.50
CA ALA A 44 -0.45 -13.61 -1.93
C ALA A 44 -1.55 -12.58 -2.22
N ILE A 45 -2.70 -12.71 -1.57
CA ILE A 45 -3.81 -11.74 -1.70
C ILE A 45 -3.36 -10.35 -1.20
N ASN A 46 -2.70 -10.27 -0.05
CA ASN A 46 -2.17 -9.02 0.48
C ASN A 46 -1.18 -8.38 -0.51
N VAL A 47 -0.23 -9.16 -1.03
CA VAL A 47 0.75 -8.69 -2.02
C VAL A 47 0.06 -8.14 -3.27
N SER A 48 -0.96 -8.84 -3.79
CA SER A 48 -1.74 -8.36 -4.95
C SER A 48 -2.49 -7.06 -4.67
N ILE A 49 -3.14 -6.94 -3.50
CA ILE A 49 -3.89 -5.75 -3.10
C ILE A 49 -2.94 -4.55 -2.99
N PHE A 50 -1.84 -4.70 -2.26
CA PHE A 50 -0.87 -3.62 -2.11
C PHE A 50 -0.14 -3.29 -3.41
N GLY A 51 0.10 -4.28 -4.27
CA GLY A 51 0.61 -4.04 -5.62
C GLY A 51 -0.32 -3.18 -6.47
N LEU A 52 -1.63 -3.44 -6.42
CA LEU A 52 -2.63 -2.62 -7.08
C LEU A 52 -2.65 -1.19 -6.51
N LEU A 53 -2.68 -1.05 -5.18
CA LEU A 53 -2.69 0.27 -4.52
C LEU A 53 -1.45 1.10 -4.87
N LEU A 54 -0.25 0.50 -4.84
CA LEU A 54 1.01 1.17 -5.23
C LEU A 54 1.04 1.54 -6.71
N THR A 55 0.47 0.70 -7.59
CA THR A 55 0.37 1.00 -9.03
C THR A 55 -0.47 2.24 -9.28
N LEU A 56 -1.56 2.41 -8.52
CA LEU A 56 -2.48 3.54 -8.64
C LEU A 56 -1.98 4.80 -7.91
N ALA A 57 -1.08 4.66 -6.93
CA ALA A 57 -0.64 5.77 -6.09
C ALA A 57 -0.14 7.00 -6.88
N PRO A 58 0.71 6.88 -7.93
CA PRO A 58 1.16 8.05 -8.69
C PRO A 58 0.01 8.80 -9.38
N SER A 59 -1.02 8.09 -9.84
CA SER A 59 -2.19 8.69 -10.51
C SER A 59 -3.09 9.50 -9.56
N LEU A 60 -2.97 9.25 -8.25
CA LEU A 60 -3.75 9.92 -7.20
C LEU A 60 -3.01 11.11 -6.58
N GLY A 61 -1.96 11.61 -7.24
CA GLY A 61 -1.07 12.63 -6.67
C GLY A 61 -0.15 12.09 -5.58
N GLY A 62 -0.05 10.76 -5.50
CA GLY A 62 0.46 10.03 -4.36
C GLY A 62 1.96 9.76 -4.37
N GLY A 63 2.75 10.45 -5.18
CA GLY A 63 4.20 10.34 -5.16
C GLY A 63 4.87 10.07 -6.50
N ASP A 64 6.17 9.82 -6.44
CA ASP A 64 7.03 9.59 -7.59
C ASP A 64 6.68 8.28 -8.33
N VAL A 65 6.99 8.22 -9.62
CA VAL A 65 6.62 7.13 -10.54
C VAL A 65 7.18 5.78 -10.08
N TYR A 66 8.28 5.78 -9.32
CA TYR A 66 8.91 4.57 -8.78
C TYR A 66 7.98 3.71 -7.91
N PHE A 67 7.02 4.32 -7.20
CA PHE A 67 6.01 3.56 -6.44
C PHE A 67 5.11 2.74 -7.37
N GLY A 68 4.79 3.28 -8.55
CA GLY A 68 4.05 2.58 -9.58
C GLY A 68 4.79 1.35 -10.10
N TYR A 69 6.11 1.47 -10.35
CA TYR A 69 6.93 0.33 -10.78
C TYR A 69 6.99 -0.78 -9.74
N LEU A 70 7.16 -0.42 -8.46
CA LEU A 70 7.10 -1.39 -7.37
C LEU A 70 5.72 -2.06 -7.29
N GLY A 71 4.65 -1.28 -7.46
CA GLY A 71 3.28 -1.78 -7.51
C GLY A 71 3.09 -2.85 -8.59
N ILE A 72 3.59 -2.60 -9.80
CA ILE A 72 3.52 -3.56 -10.92
C ILE A 72 4.27 -4.85 -10.59
N ILE A 73 5.47 -4.75 -10.01
CA ILE A 73 6.26 -5.91 -9.58
C ILE A 73 5.44 -6.75 -8.58
N LEU A 74 4.83 -6.11 -7.58
CA LEU A 74 3.98 -6.78 -6.59
C LEU A 74 2.71 -7.38 -7.21
N LEU A 75 2.08 -6.69 -8.16
CA LEU A 75 0.89 -7.15 -8.87
C LEU A 75 1.16 -8.43 -9.69
N VAL A 76 2.38 -8.60 -10.18
CA VAL A 76 2.82 -9.83 -10.86
C VAL A 76 3.20 -10.90 -9.82
N LEU A 77 3.92 -10.53 -8.75
CA LEU A 77 4.34 -11.47 -7.72
C LEU A 77 3.16 -12.09 -6.95
N GLY A 78 2.12 -11.32 -6.65
CA GLY A 78 0.96 -11.79 -5.87
C GLY A 78 0.29 -13.03 -6.48
N PRO A 79 -0.17 -12.98 -7.74
CA PRO A 79 -0.72 -14.14 -8.45
C PRO A 79 0.29 -15.29 -8.58
N MET A 80 1.58 -15.01 -8.78
CA MET A 80 2.60 -16.06 -8.81
C MET A 80 2.70 -16.78 -7.46
N ILE A 81 2.78 -16.05 -6.34
CA ILE A 81 2.81 -16.63 -4.99
C ILE A 81 1.53 -17.43 -4.74
N TYR A 82 0.37 -16.92 -5.16
CA TYR A 82 -0.90 -17.63 -5.03
C TYR A 82 -0.90 -18.97 -5.78
N SER A 83 -0.35 -18.98 -7.01
CA SER A 83 -0.32 -20.17 -7.87
C SER A 83 0.54 -21.32 -7.30
N ILE A 84 1.56 -20.99 -6.51
CA ILE A 84 2.46 -21.98 -5.88
C ILE A 84 2.13 -22.23 -4.40
N ALA A 85 1.09 -21.58 -3.86
CA ALA A 85 0.68 -21.76 -2.48
C ALA A 85 -0.04 -23.11 -2.31
N LYS A 86 0.50 -23.97 -1.44
CA LYS A 86 -0.18 -25.18 -0.96
C LYS A 86 -1.26 -24.82 0.04
#